data_AF-A0A447UT58-F1
#
_entry.id   AF-A0A447UT58-F1
#
_cell.length_a   1.000
_cell.length_b   1.000
_cell.length_c   1.000
_cell.angle_alpha   90.00
_cell.angle_beta   90.00
_cell.angle_gamma   90.00
#
_symmetry.space_group_name_H-M   'P 1'
#
loop_
_entity.id
_entity.type
_entity.pdbx_description
1 polymer ?
#
loop_
_entity_poly.entity_id
_entity_poly.type
_entity_poly.pdbx_seq_one_letter_code
_entity_poly.pdbx_strand_id
1 'polypeptide(L)'
;MRKFKLLTLSVMLVLTGCSLAPDYQRPALPVPQQFSLSQNALVSAPAGYQETGWRTFFVDEQVKSLIGEALRNNRDLRMATLKVQEARAQYRVTDADRYPQLNSDASGSWEGKLKGDSSSTREYEAGLNLSFDLDFFWPAEKHE
;
A
#
# COMPACT_ATOMS: atom_id res chain seq x y z
N MET A 1 -36.26 -20.58 14.19
CA MET A 1 -35.20 -21.29 13.43
C MET A 1 -35.10 -20.85 11.95
N ARG A 2 -36.19 -20.79 11.18
CA ARG A 2 -36.16 -20.41 9.75
C ARG A 2 -35.75 -18.94 9.49
N LYS A 3 -36.14 -18.00 10.36
CA LYS A 3 -35.70 -16.58 10.29
C LYS A 3 -34.20 -16.38 10.54
N PHE A 4 -33.61 -17.19 11.42
CA PHE A 4 -32.17 -17.14 11.71
C PHE A 4 -31.33 -17.63 10.52
N LYS A 5 -31.81 -18.68 9.82
CA LYS A 5 -31.19 -19.19 8.58
C LYS A 5 -31.20 -18.15 7.44
N LEU A 6 -32.32 -17.43 7.27
CA LEU A 6 -32.45 -16.35 6.28
C LEU A 6 -31.50 -15.18 6.56
N LEU A 7 -31.28 -14.83 7.85
CA LEU A 7 -30.35 -13.78 8.25
C LEU A 7 -28.90 -14.18 7.94
N THR A 8 -28.48 -15.40 8.26
CA THR A 8 -27.13 -15.91 7.90
C THR A 8 -26.87 -15.94 6.39
N LEU A 9 -27.88 -16.29 5.58
CA LEU A 9 -27.73 -16.32 4.12
C LEU A 9 -27.59 -14.90 3.54
N SER A 10 -28.36 -13.93 4.07
CA SER A 10 -28.25 -12.53 3.68
C SER A 10 -26.89 -11.94 4.06
N VAL A 11 -26.35 -12.29 5.24
CA VAL A 11 -25.01 -11.85 5.68
C VAL A 11 -23.91 -12.44 4.80
N MET A 12 -24.02 -13.72 4.40
CA MET A 12 -23.05 -14.33 3.47
C MET A 12 -23.05 -13.68 2.09
N LEU A 13 -24.23 -13.30 1.57
CA LEU A 13 -24.35 -12.67 0.25
C LEU A 13 -23.82 -11.23 0.23
N VAL A 14 -23.84 -10.58 1.39
CA VAL A 14 -23.36 -9.22 1.59
C VAL A 14 -21.83 -9.21 1.77
N LEU A 15 -21.22 -10.31 2.22
CA LEU A 15 -19.75 -10.41 2.38
C LEU A 15 -18.96 -10.67 1.07
N THR A 16 -19.62 -10.85 -0.08
CA THR A 16 -18.92 -11.04 -1.36
C THR A 16 -18.68 -9.68 -2.03
N GLY A 17 -17.68 -8.93 -1.55
CA GLY A 17 -17.17 -7.77 -2.28
C GLY A 17 -16.49 -8.23 -3.56
N CYS A 18 -16.97 -7.78 -4.73
CA CYS A 18 -16.32 -8.05 -6.02
C CYS A 18 -15.36 -6.91 -6.36
N SER A 19 -14.13 -7.25 -6.74
CA SER A 19 -13.20 -6.27 -7.31
C SER A 19 -13.72 -5.81 -8.68
N LEU A 20 -13.86 -4.49 -8.86
CA LEU A 20 -14.22 -3.86 -10.13
C LEU A 20 -12.98 -3.36 -10.91
N ALA A 21 -11.78 -3.73 -10.45
CA ALA A 21 -10.54 -3.37 -11.15
C ALA A 21 -10.48 -4.08 -12.51
N PRO A 22 -10.14 -3.37 -13.61
CA PRO A 22 -9.95 -4.01 -14.90
C PRO A 22 -8.73 -4.94 -14.85
N ASP A 23 -8.77 -6.01 -15.65
CA ASP A 23 -7.61 -6.88 -15.81
C ASP A 23 -6.42 -6.10 -16.36
N TYR A 24 -5.25 -6.35 -15.80
CA TYR A 24 -4.01 -5.73 -16.26
C TYR A 24 -3.67 -6.20 -17.68
N GLN A 25 -3.73 -5.27 -18.64
CA GLN A 25 -3.28 -5.50 -20.02
C GLN A 25 -1.95 -4.80 -20.25
N ARG A 26 -0.89 -5.56 -20.51
CA ARG A 26 0.43 -5.00 -20.85
C ARG A 26 0.33 -4.24 -22.18
N PRO A 27 0.64 -2.94 -22.23
CA PRO A 27 0.66 -2.19 -23.48
C PRO A 27 1.64 -2.79 -24.49
N ALA A 28 1.36 -2.62 -25.78
CA ALA A 28 2.31 -2.95 -26.83
C ALA A 28 3.60 -2.13 -26.65
N LEU A 29 4.74 -2.79 -26.81
CA LEU A 29 6.05 -2.17 -26.63
C LEU A 29 6.29 -1.13 -27.74
N PRO A 30 6.57 0.14 -27.41
CA PRO A 30 6.82 1.19 -28.41
C PRO A 30 8.26 1.15 -28.93
N VAL A 31 8.84 -0.04 -29.08
CA VAL A 31 10.23 -0.24 -29.48
C VAL A 31 10.34 -1.34 -30.53
N PRO A 32 11.37 -1.29 -31.40
CA PRO A 32 11.67 -2.39 -32.29
C PRO A 32 11.91 -3.69 -31.51
N GLN A 33 11.52 -4.83 -32.08
CA GLN A 33 11.73 -6.14 -31.45
C GLN A 33 13.20 -6.56 -31.37
N GLN A 34 14.07 -5.92 -32.16
CA GLN A 34 15.49 -6.24 -32.26
C GLN A 34 16.32 -4.95 -32.34
N PHE A 35 17.48 -4.97 -31.69
CA PHE A 35 18.46 -3.89 -31.79
C PHE A 35 19.38 -4.14 -33.01
N SER A 36 19.69 -3.09 -33.77
CA SER A 36 20.71 -3.15 -34.83
C SER A 36 22.03 -2.62 -34.28
N LEU A 37 23.05 -3.48 -34.24
CA LEU A 37 24.41 -3.13 -33.89
C LEU A 37 25.20 -3.08 -35.20
N SER A 38 25.59 -1.86 -35.61
CA SER A 38 26.46 -1.50 -36.74
C SER A 38 26.61 -2.54 -37.88
N GLN A 39 26.14 -2.17 -39.08
CA GLN A 39 26.16 -2.92 -40.37
C GLN A 39 24.85 -3.62 -40.80
N ASN A 40 23.68 -3.00 -40.57
CA ASN A 40 22.40 -3.46 -41.15
C ASN A 40 22.05 -4.96 -40.90
N ALA A 41 22.71 -5.59 -39.93
CA ALA A 41 22.42 -6.96 -39.52
C ALA A 41 21.58 -6.91 -38.25
N LEU A 42 20.38 -7.45 -38.34
CA LEU A 42 19.54 -7.68 -37.17
C LEU A 42 20.21 -8.75 -36.30
N VAL A 43 20.75 -8.35 -35.16
CA VAL A 43 21.31 -9.30 -34.18
C VAL A 43 20.18 -9.67 -33.24
N SER A 44 19.65 -10.89 -33.40
CA SER A 44 18.76 -11.46 -32.40
C SER A 44 19.56 -11.71 -31.12
N ALA A 45 19.10 -11.15 -29.99
CA ALA A 45 19.63 -11.57 -28.70
C ALA A 45 19.46 -13.10 -28.56
N PRO A 46 20.46 -13.84 -28.07
CA PRO A 46 20.32 -15.27 -27.85
C PRO A 46 19.07 -15.56 -27.02
N ALA A 47 18.26 -16.52 -27.44
CA ALA A 47 17.07 -16.92 -26.69
C ALA A 47 17.51 -17.34 -25.27
N GLY A 48 17.01 -16.63 -24.25
CA GLY A 48 17.39 -16.87 -22.86
C GLY A 48 18.66 -16.15 -22.39
N TYR A 49 19.10 -15.09 -23.07
CA TYR A 49 20.13 -14.19 -22.53
C TYR A 49 19.75 -13.72 -21.12
N GLN A 50 20.60 -14.06 -20.15
CA GLN A 50 20.49 -13.70 -18.75
C GLN A 50 21.84 -13.09 -18.36
N GLU A 51 21.80 -11.90 -17.77
CA GLU A 51 23.00 -11.27 -17.24
C GLU A 51 23.61 -12.13 -16.13
N THR A 52 24.92 -12.35 -16.20
CA THR A 52 25.67 -13.25 -15.28
C THR A 52 25.91 -12.64 -13.89
N GLY A 53 25.38 -11.43 -13.66
CA GLY A 53 25.55 -10.64 -12.44
C GLY A 53 26.85 -9.82 -12.46
N TRP A 54 26.83 -8.65 -11.81
CA TRP A 54 27.93 -7.68 -11.88
C TRP A 54 29.29 -8.23 -11.43
N ARG A 55 29.31 -9.19 -10.49
CA ARG A 55 30.56 -9.79 -9.98
C ARG A 55 31.29 -10.64 -11.03
N THR A 56 30.55 -11.27 -11.93
CA THR A 56 31.10 -12.07 -13.03
C THR A 56 31.47 -11.18 -14.22
N PHE A 57 30.75 -10.07 -14.40
CA PHE A 57 30.98 -9.09 -15.45
C PHE A 57 32.28 -8.28 -15.23
N PHE A 58 32.56 -7.85 -14.00
CA PHE A 58 33.78 -7.10 -13.67
C PHE A 58 34.93 -8.04 -13.30
N VAL A 59 35.96 -8.10 -14.14
CA VAL A 59 37.17 -8.91 -13.90
C VAL A 59 38.05 -8.29 -12.80
N ASP A 60 38.12 -6.97 -12.73
CA ASP A 60 38.98 -6.22 -11.80
C ASP A 60 38.50 -6.31 -10.33
N GLU A 61 39.38 -6.74 -9.42
CA GLU A 61 39.07 -6.89 -7.99
C GLU A 61 38.93 -5.54 -7.25
N GLN A 62 39.67 -4.50 -7.65
CA GLN A 62 39.55 -3.17 -7.05
C GLN A 62 38.17 -2.58 -7.34
N VAL A 63 37.69 -2.70 -8.59
CA VAL A 63 36.35 -2.26 -8.97
C VAL A 63 35.28 -3.03 -8.19
N LYS A 64 35.43 -4.35 -8.04
CA LYS A 64 34.49 -5.15 -7.25
C LYS A 64 34.46 -4.73 -5.78
N SER A 65 35.61 -4.41 -5.19
CA SER A 65 35.68 -3.89 -3.82
C SER A 65 34.98 -2.55 -3.67
N LEU A 66 35.21 -1.61 -4.60
CA LEU A 66 34.58 -0.29 -4.59
C LEU A 66 33.06 -0.37 -4.75
N ILE A 67 32.56 -1.25 -5.64
CA ILE A 67 31.11 -1.51 -5.76
C ILE A 67 30.56 -2.06 -4.43
N GLY A 68 31.26 -3.02 -3.80
CA GLY A 68 30.85 -3.59 -2.52
C GLY A 68 30.82 -2.57 -1.38
N GLU A 69 31.73 -1.59 -1.38
CA GLU A 69 31.73 -0.49 -0.43
C GLU A 69 30.61 0.52 -0.72
N ALA A 70 30.41 0.88 -1.99
CA ALA A 70 29.32 1.74 -2.43
C ALA A 70 27.95 1.14 -2.07
N LEU A 71 27.70 -0.14 -2.35
CA LEU A 71 26.43 -0.78 -2.01
C LEU A 71 26.11 -0.77 -0.50
N ARG A 72 27.13 -0.72 0.37
CA ARG A 72 26.96 -0.66 1.83
C ARG A 72 26.81 0.76 2.35
N ASN A 73 27.56 1.72 1.79
CA ASN A 73 27.72 3.06 2.36
C ASN A 73 27.06 4.18 1.54
N ASN A 74 26.56 3.88 0.34
CA ASN A 74 25.93 4.89 -0.52
C ASN A 74 24.61 5.38 0.10
N ARG A 75 24.53 6.71 0.30
CA ARG A 75 23.38 7.35 0.94
C ARG A 75 22.14 7.38 0.04
N ASP A 76 22.32 7.44 -1.26
CA ASP A 76 21.20 7.42 -2.22
C ASP A 76 20.51 6.04 -2.23
N LEU A 77 21.28 4.95 -2.17
CA LEU A 77 20.74 3.60 -2.02
C LEU A 77 20.03 3.42 -0.68
N ARG A 78 20.57 4.01 0.39
CA ARG A 78 19.91 4.03 1.69
C ARG A 78 18.59 4.80 1.63
N MET A 79 18.56 5.95 0.97
CA MET A 79 17.34 6.73 0.76
C MET A 79 16.30 5.96 -0.08
N ALA A 80 16.72 5.32 -1.17
CA ALA A 80 15.84 4.49 -1.98
C ALA A 80 15.24 3.32 -1.16
N THR A 81 16.06 2.68 -0.31
CA THR A 81 15.59 1.62 0.59
C THR A 81 14.55 2.15 1.59
N LEU A 82 14.78 3.32 2.17
CA LEU A 82 13.82 3.95 3.10
C LEU A 82 12.52 4.32 2.40
N LYS A 83 12.55 4.81 1.15
CA LYS A 83 11.34 5.09 0.37
C LYS A 83 10.50 3.83 0.12
N VAL A 84 11.13 2.67 -0.11
CA VAL A 84 10.40 1.40 -0.23
C VAL A 84 9.75 1.01 1.10
N GLN A 85 10.42 1.25 2.24
CA GLN A 85 9.85 1.00 3.56
C GLN A 85 8.68 1.95 3.87
N GLU A 86 8.81 3.23 3.50
CA GLU A 86 7.74 4.24 3.58
C GLU A 86 6.52 3.82 2.77
N ALA A 87 6.70 3.47 1.48
CA ALA A 87 5.62 2.99 0.63
C ALA A 87 4.92 1.74 1.22
N ARG A 88 5.70 0.82 1.82
CA ARG A 88 5.13 -0.36 2.51
C ARG A 88 4.36 0.02 3.77
N ALA A 89 4.83 0.99 4.54
CA ALA A 89 4.12 1.48 5.72
C ALA A 89 2.81 2.17 5.30
N GLN A 90 2.85 2.98 4.25
CA GLN A 90 1.66 3.63 3.69
C GLN A 90 0.63 2.58 3.24
N TYR A 91 1.07 1.53 2.53
CA TYR A 91 0.20 0.41 2.17
C TYR A 91 -0.46 -0.23 3.39
N ARG A 92 0.27 -0.43 4.50
CA ARG A 92 -0.30 -1.00 5.73
C ARG A 92 -1.32 -0.09 6.40
N VAL A 93 -1.14 1.23 6.33
CA VAL A 93 -2.12 2.19 6.85
C VAL A 93 -3.41 2.07 6.04
N THR A 94 -3.32 2.11 4.71
CA THR A 94 -4.49 1.95 3.83
C THR A 94 -5.14 0.57 3.96
N ASP A 95 -4.36 -0.50 4.15
CA ASP A 95 -4.92 -1.84 4.41
C ASP A 95 -5.61 -1.93 5.77
N ALA A 96 -5.12 -1.20 6.79
CA ALA A 96 -5.71 -1.18 8.13
C ALA A 96 -7.12 -0.57 8.15
N ASP A 97 -7.41 0.38 7.25
CA ASP A 97 -8.73 1.03 7.13
C ASP A 97 -9.85 0.04 6.75
N ARG A 98 -9.50 -1.14 6.20
CA ARG A 98 -10.46 -2.21 5.90
C ARG A 98 -10.87 -3.05 7.11
N TYR A 99 -10.28 -2.81 8.29
CA TYR A 99 -10.57 -3.57 9.50
C TYR A 99 -11.36 -2.72 10.50
N PRO A 100 -12.17 -3.34 11.38
CA PRO A 100 -12.87 -2.62 12.43
C PRO A 100 -11.90 -1.84 13.33
N GLN A 101 -12.25 -0.59 13.64
CA GLN A 101 -11.53 0.22 14.60
C GLN A 101 -12.27 0.22 15.94
N LEU A 102 -11.51 -0.01 17.01
CA LEU A 102 -12.00 0.09 18.38
C LEU A 102 -11.29 1.26 19.06
N ASN A 103 -12.04 2.28 19.41
CA ASN A 103 -11.57 3.47 20.08
C ASN A 103 -12.20 3.60 21.47
N SER A 104 -11.53 4.30 22.36
CA SER A 104 -12.04 4.62 23.69
C SER A 104 -11.90 6.11 23.92
N ASP A 105 -12.98 6.74 24.36
CA ASP A 105 -13.05 8.18 24.53
C ASP A 105 -13.55 8.50 25.94
N ALA A 106 -12.97 9.53 26.56
CA ALA A 106 -13.43 10.04 27.84
C ALA A 106 -13.38 11.58 27.79
N SER A 107 -14.48 12.22 28.18
CA SER A 107 -14.62 13.66 28.12
C SER A 107 -15.26 14.21 29.40
N GLY A 108 -15.02 15.49 29.67
CA GLY A 108 -15.66 16.22 30.75
C GLY A 108 -16.01 17.61 30.27
N SER A 109 -17.26 18.02 30.42
CA SER A 109 -17.74 19.36 30.05
C SER A 109 -18.20 20.12 31.29
N TRP A 110 -17.90 21.41 31.32
CA TRP A 110 -18.35 22.33 32.35
C TRP A 110 -19.01 23.52 31.68
N GLU A 111 -20.30 23.68 31.93
CA GLU A 111 -21.07 24.81 31.42
C GLU A 111 -21.60 25.63 32.59
N GLY A 112 -21.62 26.96 32.42
CA GLY A 112 -22.13 27.90 33.41
C GLY A 112 -22.60 29.17 32.73
N LYS A 113 -23.58 29.83 33.34
CA LYS A 113 -24.12 31.10 32.81
C LYS A 113 -23.25 32.27 33.26
N LEU A 114 -22.93 33.17 32.33
CA LEU A 114 -22.14 34.38 32.59
C LEU A 114 -22.95 35.51 33.24
N LYS A 115 -24.29 35.44 33.18
CA LYS A 115 -25.22 36.42 33.76
C LYS A 115 -26.52 35.73 34.18
N GLY A 116 -27.03 36.04 35.37
CA GLY A 116 -28.17 35.34 35.97
C GLY A 116 -27.72 34.29 36.99
N ASP A 117 -28.54 33.24 37.20
CA ASP A 117 -28.25 32.16 38.15
C ASP A 117 -26.89 31.50 37.88
N SER A 118 -26.03 31.43 38.91
CA SER A 118 -24.62 31.02 38.82
C SER A 118 -24.42 29.52 39.00
N SER A 119 -25.38 28.71 38.54
CA SER A 119 -25.28 27.25 38.56
C SER A 119 -24.31 26.78 37.48
N SER A 120 -23.41 25.87 37.86
CA SER A 120 -22.46 25.22 36.95
C SER A 120 -22.86 23.77 36.78
N THR A 121 -23.12 23.38 35.54
CA THR A 121 -23.38 21.99 35.15
C THR A 121 -22.04 21.34 34.81
N ARG A 122 -21.84 20.13 35.33
CA ARG A 122 -20.68 19.31 35.03
C ARG A 122 -21.16 17.98 34.48
N GLU A 123 -20.63 17.57 33.35
CA GLU A 123 -20.94 16.29 32.73
C GLU A 123 -19.63 15.56 32.44
N TYR A 124 -19.64 14.25 32.67
CA TYR A 124 -18.50 13.37 32.40
C TYR A 124 -19.01 12.19 31.61
N GLU A 125 -18.35 11.89 30.50
CA GLU A 125 -18.70 10.79 29.63
C GLU A 125 -17.47 9.91 29.38
N ALA A 126 -17.68 8.60 29.34
CA ALA A 126 -16.66 7.64 28.92
C ALA A 126 -17.34 6.58 28.06
N GLY A 127 -16.76 6.29 26.91
CA GLY A 127 -17.33 5.41 25.90
C GLY A 127 -16.29 4.53 25.22
N LEU A 128 -16.76 3.40 24.72
CA LEU A 128 -16.02 2.54 23.79
C LEU A 128 -16.77 2.56 22.45
N ASN A 129 -16.06 2.89 21.39
CA ASN A 129 -16.60 3.08 20.05
C ASN A 129 -16.02 2.02 19.12
N LEU A 130 -16.88 1.15 18.56
CA LEU A 130 -16.51 0.20 17.52
C LEU A 130 -17.08 0.69 16.19
N SER A 131 -16.23 1.01 15.23
CA SER A 131 -16.62 1.41 13.87
C SER A 131 -16.10 0.40 12.84
N PHE A 132 -16.91 0.12 11.83
CA PHE A 132 -16.53 -0.76 10.73
C PHE A 132 -17.29 -0.40 9.47
N ASP A 133 -16.55 -0.14 8.39
CA ASP A 133 -17.13 0.11 7.07
C ASP A 133 -17.19 -1.20 6.27
N LEU A 134 -18.40 -1.53 5.82
CA LEU A 134 -18.65 -2.69 4.97
C LEU A 134 -18.42 -2.27 3.50
N ASP A 135 -17.18 -2.40 3.04
CA ASP A 135 -16.82 -2.04 1.67
C ASP A 135 -17.23 -3.14 0.68
N PHE A 136 -18.48 -3.06 0.21
CA PHE A 136 -19.06 -4.03 -0.74
C PHE A 136 -18.53 -3.88 -2.17
N PHE A 137 -18.09 -2.68 -2.53
CA PHE A 137 -17.69 -2.33 -3.89
C PHE A 137 -16.50 -1.39 -3.81
N TRP A 138 -15.32 -1.95 -3.53
CA TRP A 138 -14.05 -1.22 -3.54
C TRP A 138 -13.97 -0.41 -4.85
N PRO A 139 -13.98 0.93 -4.81
CA PRO A 139 -13.63 1.72 -5.98
C PRO A 139 -12.16 1.43 -6.23
N ALA A 140 -11.82 0.97 -7.42
CA ALA A 140 -10.43 0.95 -7.87
C ALA A 140 -9.91 2.39 -7.83
N GLU A 141 -9.31 2.77 -6.70
CA GLU A 141 -8.78 4.11 -6.48
C GLU A 141 -7.68 4.32 -7.51
N LYS A 142 -8.00 5.16 -8.51
CA LYS A 142 -7.02 5.65 -9.46
C LYS A 142 -6.08 6.55 -8.67
N HIS A 143 -4.97 5.99 -8.21
CA HIS A 143 -3.80 6.80 -7.88
C HIS A 143 -3.32 7.45 -9.18
N GLU A 144 -3.74 8.70 -9.40
CA GLU A 144 -3.18 9.62 -10.38
C GLU A 144 -2.01 10.39 -9.77
#